data_AF-A0A0A0BPP9-F1
#
_entry.id   AF-A0A0A0BPP9-F1
#
_cell.length_a   1.000
_cell.length_b   1.000
_cell.length_c   1.000
_cell.angle_alpha   90.00
_cell.angle_beta   90.00
_cell.angle_gamma   90.00
#
_symmetry.space_group_name_H-M   'P 1'
#
loop_
_entity.id
_entity.type
_entity.pdbx_description
1 polymer ?
#
loop_
_entity_poly.entity_id
_entity_poly.type
_entity_poly.pdbx_seq_one_letter_code
_entity_poly.pdbx_strand_id
1 'polypeptide(L)'
;MTGAGPEVLAGALPLLALLLVPAAVGVWIWLVVRRGRRLREWAHAAGWTWVGTDRTLTRRWHGTPFVAGHRARAVEVMHGTYRGRPAVSFVHQYTVNHGKNQQTVSHHVVAVSLPAYLPKLELTPENLGTRLAKALGGQDIVLESEEFNRAWRVQAHDPRFAHDILSPRLMEYLLRPASRGHAWRIEGTDVLSWISGSTNLDSLARRLDVLSTVADSVPRFVWQDHGYDPPAS
;
A
#
# COMPACT_ATOMS: atom_id res chain seq x y z
N MET A 1 49.62 -34.54 15.82
CA MET A 1 48.46 -33.80 15.27
C MET A 1 47.64 -33.31 16.45
N THR A 2 47.90 -32.08 16.90
CA THR A 2 47.25 -31.47 18.07
C THR A 2 45.89 -30.93 17.66
N GLY A 3 44.82 -31.65 18.02
CA GLY A 3 43.45 -31.17 17.87
C GLY A 3 43.22 -29.99 18.83
N ALA A 4 42.71 -28.88 18.31
CA ALA A 4 42.25 -27.78 19.15
C ALA A 4 41.18 -28.30 20.12
N GLY A 5 41.45 -28.22 21.43
CA GLY A 5 40.51 -28.64 22.47
C GLY A 5 39.26 -27.75 22.54
N PRO A 6 38.15 -28.25 23.12
CA PRO A 6 36.87 -27.52 23.23
C PRO A 6 36.98 -26.14 23.91
N GLU A 7 38.01 -25.93 24.74
CA GLU A 7 38.37 -24.66 25.39
C GLU A 7 38.70 -23.53 24.39
N VAL A 8 39.40 -23.85 23.29
CA VAL A 8 39.81 -22.86 22.27
C VAL A 8 38.60 -22.38 21.45
N LEU A 9 37.63 -23.28 21.24
CA LEU A 9 36.36 -22.96 20.58
C LEU A 9 35.47 -22.08 21.48
N ALA A 10 35.48 -22.30 22.79
CA ALA A 10 34.71 -21.49 23.75
C ALA A 10 35.20 -20.03 23.85
N GLY A 11 36.52 -19.79 23.79
CA GLY A 11 37.10 -18.44 23.82
C GLY A 11 37.01 -17.67 22.50
N ALA A 12 36.92 -18.37 21.36
CA ALA A 12 36.81 -17.74 20.04
C ALA A 12 35.40 -17.18 19.76
N LEU A 13 34.35 -17.80 20.31
CA LEU A 13 32.95 -17.40 20.13
C LEU A 13 32.63 -15.95 20.58
N PRO A 14 33.02 -15.47 21.78
CA PRO A 14 32.75 -14.10 22.20
C PRO A 14 33.53 -13.06 21.37
N LEU A 15 34.76 -13.36 20.96
CA LEU A 15 35.56 -12.50 20.07
C LEU A 15 34.96 -12.41 18.67
N LEU A 16 34.46 -13.53 18.13
CA LEU A 16 33.76 -13.56 16.86
C LEU A 16 32.47 -12.73 16.93
N ALA A 17 31.70 -12.87 18.02
CA ALA A 17 30.49 -12.07 18.23
C ALA A 17 30.79 -10.57 18.33
N LEU A 18 31.89 -10.18 19.00
CA LEU A 18 32.33 -8.80 19.13
C LEU A 18 32.65 -8.14 17.78
N LEU A 19 33.08 -8.91 16.78
CA LEU A 19 33.35 -8.42 15.42
C LEU A 19 32.11 -8.50 14.51
N LEU A 20 31.36 -9.61 14.59
CA LEU A 20 30.21 -9.86 13.72
C LEU A 20 29.04 -8.91 14.01
N VAL A 21 28.79 -8.56 15.27
CA VAL A 21 27.67 -7.67 15.62
C VAL A 21 27.87 -6.25 15.06
N PRO A 22 29.00 -5.56 15.28
CA PRO A 22 29.25 -4.26 14.67
C PRO A 22 29.25 -4.30 13.14
N ALA A 23 29.79 -5.36 12.54
CA ALA A 23 29.77 -5.53 11.08
C ALA A 23 28.33 -5.64 10.56
N ALA A 24 27.49 -6.46 11.20
CA ALA A 24 26.08 -6.60 10.85
C ALA A 24 25.30 -5.29 11.02
N VAL A 25 25.54 -4.56 12.13
CA VAL A 25 24.96 -3.23 12.37
C VAL A 25 25.42 -2.24 11.31
N GLY A 26 26.70 -2.22 10.96
CA GLY A 26 27.26 -1.36 9.92
C GLY A 26 26.65 -1.63 8.55
N VAL A 27 26.52 -2.90 8.16
CA VAL A 27 25.83 -3.30 6.92
C VAL A 27 24.37 -2.86 6.95
N TRP A 28 23.66 -3.06 8.07
CA TRP A 28 22.27 -2.65 8.20
C TRP A 28 22.10 -1.13 8.05
N ILE A 29 22.92 -0.33 8.75
CA ILE A 29 22.93 1.15 8.61
C ILE A 29 23.20 1.53 7.16
N TRP A 30 24.21 0.92 6.53
CA TRP A 30 24.56 1.21 5.14
C TRP A 30 23.40 0.90 4.18
N LEU A 31 22.71 -0.22 4.35
CA LEU A 31 21.53 -0.58 3.54
C LEU A 31 20.40 0.44 3.71
N VAL A 32 20.12 0.89 4.94
CA VAL A 32 19.08 1.89 5.23
C VAL A 32 19.42 3.24 4.61
N VAL A 33 20.67 3.71 4.79
CA VAL A 33 21.14 4.99 4.23
C VAL A 33 21.13 4.95 2.70
N ARG A 34 21.64 3.86 2.10
CA ARG A 34 21.64 3.68 0.65
C ARG A 34 20.22 3.67 0.08
N ARG A 35 19.28 3.02 0.77
CA ARG A 35 17.86 3.00 0.38
C ARG A 35 17.25 4.40 0.42
N GLY A 36 17.46 5.15 1.50
CA GLY A 36 16.97 6.52 1.63
C GLY A 36 17.52 7.45 0.55
N ARG A 37 18.80 7.33 0.20
CA ARG A 37 19.42 8.09 -0.91
C ARG A 37 18.76 7.76 -2.25
N ARG A 38 18.63 6.48 -2.59
CA ARG A 38 17.99 6.04 -3.85
C ARG A 38 16.56 6.57 -3.99
N LEU A 39 15.77 6.53 -2.91
CA LEU A 39 14.39 7.02 -2.94
C LEU A 39 14.34 8.55 -3.07
N ARG A 40 15.24 9.27 -2.40
CA ARG A 40 15.33 10.73 -2.51
C ARG A 40 15.78 11.17 -3.91
N GLU A 41 16.76 10.50 -4.49
CA GLU A 41 17.25 10.74 -5.86
C GLU A 41 16.14 10.47 -6.87
N TRP A 42 15.44 9.34 -6.74
CA TRP A 42 14.28 9.03 -7.58
C TRP A 42 13.19 10.09 -7.44
N ALA A 43 12.86 10.49 -6.21
CA ALA A 43 11.82 11.48 -5.97
C ALA A 43 12.17 12.79 -6.69
N HIS A 44 13.38 13.31 -6.49
CA HIS A 44 13.84 14.51 -7.16
C HIS A 44 13.79 14.38 -8.69
N ALA A 45 14.28 13.27 -9.25
CA ALA A 45 14.26 13.03 -10.69
C ALA A 45 12.84 12.94 -11.27
N ALA A 46 11.88 12.43 -10.49
CA ALA A 46 10.48 12.33 -10.87
C ALA A 46 9.66 13.60 -10.61
N GLY A 47 10.25 14.66 -10.04
CA GLY A 47 9.52 15.86 -9.59
C GLY A 47 8.69 15.65 -8.32
N TRP A 48 8.98 14.59 -7.57
CA TRP A 48 8.37 14.26 -6.29
C TRP A 48 9.22 14.79 -5.13
N THR A 49 8.57 15.07 -4.00
CA THR A 49 9.19 15.54 -2.77
C THR A 49 9.36 14.38 -1.79
N TRP A 50 10.59 14.15 -1.34
CA TRP A 50 10.91 13.20 -0.26
C TRP A 50 10.66 13.84 1.11
N VAL A 51 9.80 13.24 1.92
CA VAL A 51 9.48 13.68 3.29
C VAL A 51 10.15 12.78 4.34
N GLY A 52 10.29 11.49 4.05
CA GLY A 52 10.88 10.53 4.98
C GLY A 52 9.84 9.90 5.89
N THR A 53 9.50 10.49 7.04
CA THR A 53 8.54 9.92 8.00
C THR A 53 7.39 10.89 8.30
N ASP A 54 6.16 10.40 8.27
CA ASP A 54 4.96 11.14 8.65
C ASP A 54 4.01 10.24 9.45
N ARG A 55 3.57 10.68 10.63
CA ARG A 55 2.66 9.90 11.50
C ARG A 55 1.19 10.27 11.29
N THR A 56 0.92 11.35 10.57
CA THR A 56 -0.44 11.82 10.31
C THR A 56 -1.12 10.97 9.23
N LEU A 57 -0.35 10.52 8.22
CA LEU A 57 -0.85 9.67 7.13
C LEU A 57 -1.48 8.36 7.60
N THR A 58 -1.02 7.79 8.72
CA THR A 58 -1.57 6.52 9.22
C THR A 58 -2.95 6.63 9.84
N ARG A 59 -3.45 7.86 10.06
CA ARG A 59 -4.78 8.13 10.61
C ARG A 59 -5.74 8.71 9.58
N ARG A 60 -5.29 8.90 8.34
CA ARG A 60 -6.09 9.49 7.26
C ARG A 60 -7.16 8.52 6.74
N TRP A 61 -6.90 7.22 6.80
CA TRP A 61 -7.76 6.17 6.27
C TRP A 61 -8.01 5.07 7.31
N HIS A 62 -9.13 4.36 7.17
CA HIS A 62 -9.61 3.31 8.06
C HIS A 62 -9.75 1.99 7.30
N GLY A 63 -9.78 0.85 8.00
CA GLY A 63 -9.77 -0.45 7.32
C GLY A 63 -8.35 -0.86 6.91
N THR A 64 -8.21 -2.06 6.34
CA THR A 64 -6.92 -2.58 5.85
C THR A 64 -6.19 -1.57 4.95
N PRO A 65 -4.86 -1.39 5.09
CA PRO A 65 -3.95 -2.04 6.04
C PRO A 65 -3.81 -1.29 7.39
N PHE A 66 -4.67 -0.31 7.67
CA PHE A 66 -4.57 0.62 8.82
C PHE A 66 -5.28 0.15 10.11
N VAL A 67 -5.79 -1.09 10.13
CA VAL A 67 -6.59 -1.65 11.24
C VAL A 67 -5.76 -2.32 12.33
N ALA A 68 -4.52 -2.71 12.04
CA ALA A 68 -3.80 -3.67 12.86
C ALA A 68 -2.58 -3.07 13.57
N GLY A 69 -2.30 -3.63 14.74
CA GLY A 69 -1.06 -3.42 15.47
C GLY A 69 -0.94 -2.09 16.22
N HIS A 70 0.25 -1.87 16.77
CA HIS A 70 0.60 -0.66 17.50
C HIS A 70 1.85 0.00 16.91
N ARG A 71 2.13 1.23 17.35
CA ARG A 71 3.27 2.03 16.87
C ARG A 71 3.26 2.26 15.34
N ALA A 72 2.06 2.39 14.78
CA ALA A 72 1.86 2.71 13.37
C ALA A 72 2.61 4.00 12.98
N ARG A 73 3.27 3.97 11.83
CA ARG A 73 3.96 5.12 11.20
C ARG A 73 4.00 4.98 9.68
N ALA A 74 4.00 6.09 8.96
CA ALA A 74 4.38 6.11 7.55
C ALA A 74 5.86 6.47 7.44
N VAL A 75 6.63 5.65 6.74
CA VAL A 75 8.04 5.88 6.41
C VAL A 75 8.20 5.87 4.90
N GLU A 76 9.35 6.31 4.41
CA GLU A 76 9.62 6.42 2.97
C GLU A 76 8.57 7.27 2.23
N VAL A 77 8.07 8.30 2.92
CA VAL A 77 7.00 9.15 2.41
C VAL A 77 7.52 10.01 1.26
N MET A 78 6.83 9.92 0.13
CA MET A 78 7.06 10.73 -1.06
C MET A 78 5.74 11.31 -1.55
N HIS A 79 5.69 12.62 -1.77
CA HIS A 79 4.56 13.33 -2.36
C HIS A 79 4.90 13.75 -3.78
N GLY A 80 3.92 13.75 -4.67
CA GLY A 80 4.10 14.28 -6.01
C GLY A 80 2.78 14.46 -6.71
N THR A 81 2.86 14.50 -8.04
CA THR A 81 1.68 14.56 -8.90
C THR A 81 1.75 13.45 -9.93
N TYR A 82 0.61 12.87 -10.26
CA TYR A 82 0.48 11.90 -11.35
C TYR A 82 -0.80 12.22 -12.13
N ARG A 83 -0.67 12.39 -13.45
CA ARG A 83 -1.78 12.83 -14.33
C ARG A 83 -2.55 14.05 -13.80
N GLY A 84 -1.82 15.03 -13.26
CA GLY A 84 -2.40 16.26 -12.69
C GLY A 84 -3.06 16.11 -11.32
N ARG A 85 -3.10 14.90 -10.73
CA ARG A 85 -3.66 14.67 -9.39
C ARG A 85 -2.53 14.63 -8.34
N PRO A 86 -2.71 15.23 -7.15
CA PRO A 86 -1.84 14.98 -6.03
C PRO A 86 -1.76 13.49 -5.71
N ALA A 87 -0.56 12.99 -5.45
CA ALA A 87 -0.30 11.60 -5.15
C ALA A 87 0.69 11.46 -3.99
N VAL A 88 0.58 10.35 -3.26
CA VAL A 88 1.51 10.00 -2.18
C VAL A 88 1.88 8.52 -2.27
N SER A 89 3.15 8.22 -2.00
CA SER A 89 3.68 6.87 -1.85
C SER A 89 4.38 6.78 -0.51
N PHE A 90 4.10 5.75 0.28
CA PHE A 90 4.74 5.55 1.58
C PHE A 90 4.67 4.08 2.01
N VAL A 91 5.48 3.71 2.99
CA VAL A 91 5.38 2.42 3.66
C VAL A 91 4.67 2.61 4.99
N HIS A 92 3.49 2.03 5.12
CA HIS A 92 2.80 1.87 6.40
C HIS A 92 3.46 0.74 7.19
N GLN A 93 4.08 1.08 8.32
CA GLN A 93 4.67 0.11 9.23
C GLN A 93 3.91 0.08 10.55
N TYR A 94 3.61 -1.12 11.02
CA TYR A 94 3.03 -1.34 12.34
C TYR A 94 3.58 -2.62 12.94
N THR A 95 3.44 -2.76 14.25
CA THR A 95 3.87 -3.94 14.97
C THR A 95 2.68 -4.78 15.40
N VAL A 96 2.77 -6.10 15.19
CA VAL A 96 1.86 -7.09 15.76
C VAL A 96 2.58 -7.97 16.76
N ASN A 97 1.85 -8.40 17.80
CA ASN A 97 2.35 -9.35 18.78
C ASN A 97 1.82 -10.74 18.46
N HIS A 98 2.73 -11.71 18.38
CA HIS A 98 2.43 -13.13 18.23
C HIS A 98 3.00 -13.87 19.45
N GLY A 99 2.20 -13.98 20.50
CA GLY A 99 2.64 -14.55 21.78
C GLY A 99 3.77 -13.72 22.39
N LYS A 100 4.96 -14.33 22.55
CA LYS A 100 6.17 -13.64 23.07
C LYS A 100 6.97 -12.93 21.97
N ASN A 101 6.61 -13.10 20.69
CA ASN A 101 7.34 -12.53 19.57
C ASN A 101 6.66 -11.27 19.06
N GLN A 102 7.49 -10.29 18.71
CA GLN A 102 7.07 -9.04 18.10
C GLN A 102 7.47 -9.05 16.62
N GLN A 103 6.53 -8.78 15.72
CA GLN A 103 6.81 -8.71 14.28
C GLN A 103 6.43 -7.32 13.75
N THR A 104 7.33 -6.73 12.97
CA THR A 104 7.02 -5.52 12.20
C THR A 104 6.45 -5.93 10.84
N VAL A 105 5.24 -5.45 10.56
CA VAL A 105 4.55 -5.63 9.29
C VAL A 105 4.66 -4.33 8.49
N SER A 106 4.87 -4.44 7.19
CA SER A 106 5.02 -3.30 6.28
C SER A 106 4.11 -3.46 5.07
N HIS A 107 3.44 -2.38 4.69
CA HIS A 107 2.67 -2.29 3.46
C HIS A 107 3.09 -1.04 2.67
N HIS A 108 3.43 -1.21 1.40
CA HIS A 108 3.65 -0.08 0.50
C HIS A 108 2.30 0.44 0.01
N VAL A 109 1.90 1.60 0.51
CA VAL A 109 0.67 2.30 0.17
C VAL A 109 0.97 3.36 -0.88
N VAL A 110 0.07 3.46 -1.86
CA VAL A 110 0.05 4.52 -2.87
C VAL A 110 -1.36 5.07 -2.92
N ALA A 111 -1.51 6.38 -2.97
CA ALA A 111 -2.81 7.03 -3.08
C ALA A 111 -2.76 8.20 -4.08
N VAL A 112 -3.91 8.44 -4.73
CA VAL A 112 -4.18 9.60 -5.57
C VAL A 112 -5.39 10.33 -5.01
N SER A 113 -5.34 11.67 -5.02
CA SER A 113 -6.45 12.47 -4.52
C SER A 113 -7.58 12.59 -5.53
N LEU A 114 -8.79 12.59 -4.99
CA LEU A 114 -10.05 12.83 -5.67
C LEU A 114 -10.46 14.29 -5.48
N PRO A 115 -11.23 14.85 -6.43
CA PRO A 115 -11.70 16.24 -6.34
C PRO A 115 -12.79 16.43 -5.28
N ALA A 116 -13.45 15.35 -4.86
CA ALA A 116 -14.55 15.38 -3.89
C ALA A 116 -14.61 14.10 -3.06
N TYR A 117 -15.41 14.14 -2.00
CA TYR A 117 -15.66 12.98 -1.16
C TYR A 117 -16.50 11.95 -1.92
N LEU A 118 -16.10 10.68 -1.83
CA LEU A 118 -16.89 9.55 -2.31
C LEU A 118 -17.12 8.50 -1.20
N PRO A 119 -18.25 7.77 -1.22
CA PRO A 119 -18.48 6.61 -0.37
C PRO A 119 -17.39 5.55 -0.50
N LYS A 120 -17.27 4.72 0.53
CA LYS A 120 -16.28 3.63 0.55
C LYS A 120 -16.64 2.55 -0.48
N LEU A 121 -15.69 2.23 -1.35
CA LEU A 121 -15.70 1.07 -2.24
C LEU A 121 -14.33 0.41 -2.20
N GLU A 122 -14.26 -0.85 -1.85
CA GLU A 122 -13.02 -1.62 -1.73
C GLU A 122 -13.05 -2.86 -2.61
N LEU A 123 -11.97 -3.08 -3.36
CA LEU A 123 -11.77 -4.27 -4.17
C LEU A 123 -10.51 -4.99 -3.73
N THR A 124 -10.68 -6.26 -3.40
CA THR A 124 -9.58 -7.14 -2.98
C THR A 124 -9.47 -8.31 -3.96
N PRO A 125 -8.27 -8.64 -4.48
CA PRO A 125 -8.10 -9.84 -5.28
C PRO A 125 -8.46 -11.08 -4.45
N GLU A 126 -9.13 -12.05 -5.06
CA GLU A 126 -9.64 -13.24 -4.33
C GLU A 126 -8.52 -13.99 -3.56
N ASN A 127 -7.35 -14.11 -4.18
CA ASN A 127 -6.16 -14.74 -3.56
C ASN A 127 -5.63 -14.00 -2.32
N LEU A 128 -5.99 -12.72 -2.14
CA LEU A 128 -5.68 -11.91 -0.96
C LEU A 128 -6.85 -11.85 0.03
N GLY A 129 -8.07 -12.18 -0.41
CA GLY A 129 -9.31 -12.07 0.35
C GLY A 129 -9.34 -12.93 1.62
N THR A 130 -8.76 -14.13 1.60
CA THR A 130 -8.72 -15.05 2.77
C THR A 130 -7.88 -14.52 3.94
N ARG A 131 -6.89 -13.65 3.68
CA ARG A 131 -6.05 -13.04 4.74
C ARG A 131 -6.60 -11.71 5.26
N LEU A 132 -7.47 -11.05 4.48
CA LEU A 132 -8.00 -9.72 4.75
C LEU A 132 -9.43 -9.72 5.29
N ALA A 133 -10.10 -10.88 5.29
CA ALA A 133 -11.52 -11.06 5.61
C ALA A 133 -11.98 -10.62 7.01
N LYS A 134 -11.06 -10.29 7.94
CA LYS A 134 -11.43 -10.04 9.35
C LYS A 134 -11.65 -8.57 9.73
N ALA A 135 -11.48 -7.60 8.82
CA ALA A 135 -11.34 -6.21 9.27
C ALA A 135 -12.10 -5.13 8.49
N LEU A 136 -13.04 -5.48 7.62
CA LEU A 136 -13.61 -4.49 6.69
C LEU A 136 -15.12 -4.40 6.86
N GLY A 137 -15.58 -3.25 7.34
CA GLY A 137 -16.98 -2.83 7.22
C GLY A 137 -17.35 -2.57 5.75
N GLY A 138 -18.58 -2.91 5.41
CA GLY A 138 -19.12 -2.96 4.04
C GLY A 138 -19.83 -4.29 3.80
N GLN A 139 -20.77 -4.33 2.87
CA GLN A 139 -21.42 -5.56 2.43
C GLN A 139 -20.68 -6.10 1.21
N ASP A 140 -20.55 -7.42 1.11
CA ASP A 140 -20.02 -8.06 -0.10
C ASP A 140 -21.05 -7.91 -1.22
N ILE A 141 -20.59 -7.44 -2.38
CA ILE A 141 -21.43 -7.16 -3.54
C ILE A 141 -21.08 -8.14 -4.64
N VAL A 142 -22.11 -8.78 -5.20
CA VAL A 142 -21.99 -9.68 -6.34
C VAL A 142 -22.44 -8.92 -7.58
N LEU A 143 -21.55 -8.74 -8.55
CA LEU A 143 -21.86 -8.10 -9.82
C LEU A 143 -22.40 -9.13 -10.83
N GLU A 144 -22.90 -8.67 -11.97
CA GLU A 144 -23.39 -9.56 -13.04
C GLU A 144 -22.27 -10.35 -13.74
N SER A 145 -21.03 -9.84 -13.68
CA SER A 145 -19.87 -10.52 -14.28
C SER A 145 -19.31 -11.59 -13.34
N GLU A 146 -19.60 -12.86 -13.64
CA GLU A 146 -19.02 -13.98 -12.89
C GLU A 146 -17.49 -14.01 -12.94
N GLU A 147 -16.88 -13.67 -14.08
CA GLU A 147 -15.42 -13.61 -14.18
C GLU A 147 -14.85 -12.57 -13.22
N PHE A 148 -15.52 -11.42 -13.10
CA PHE A 148 -15.12 -10.38 -12.17
C PHE A 148 -15.22 -10.82 -10.72
N ASN A 149 -16.35 -11.42 -10.33
CA ASN A 149 -16.56 -11.91 -8.98
C ASN A 149 -15.59 -13.04 -8.59
N ARG A 150 -15.08 -13.83 -9.56
CA ARG A 150 -14.02 -14.82 -9.30
C ARG A 150 -12.65 -14.19 -9.08
N ALA A 151 -12.39 -13.05 -9.71
CA ALA A 151 -11.09 -12.38 -9.64
C ALA A 151 -11.01 -11.40 -8.45
N TRP A 152 -12.14 -10.79 -8.09
CA TRP A 152 -12.24 -9.68 -7.15
C TRP A 152 -13.41 -9.88 -6.20
N ARG A 153 -13.14 -9.67 -4.91
CA ARG A 153 -14.17 -9.42 -3.90
C ARG A 153 -14.43 -7.92 -3.81
N VAL A 154 -15.69 -7.54 -3.98
CA VAL A 154 -16.16 -6.15 -3.96
C VAL A 154 -16.88 -5.88 -2.64
N GLN A 155 -16.52 -4.80 -1.96
CA GLN A 155 -17.16 -4.38 -0.72
C GLN A 155 -17.52 -2.90 -0.78
N ALA A 156 -18.78 -2.56 -0.50
CA ALA A 156 -19.19 -1.16 -0.37
C ALA A 156 -20.25 -0.99 0.73
N HIS A 157 -20.43 0.25 1.18
CA HIS A 157 -21.54 0.59 2.09
C HIS A 157 -22.87 0.75 1.35
N ASP A 158 -22.81 1.25 0.11
CA ASP A 158 -23.95 1.39 -0.78
C ASP A 158 -23.72 0.54 -2.03
N PRO A 159 -24.53 -0.52 -2.24
CA PRO A 159 -24.45 -1.34 -3.44
C PRO A 159 -24.64 -0.54 -4.73
N ARG A 160 -25.52 0.48 -4.73
CA ARG A 160 -25.78 1.31 -5.91
C ARG A 160 -24.51 2.04 -6.34
N PHE A 161 -23.81 2.65 -5.39
CA PHE A 161 -22.52 3.29 -5.64
C PHE A 161 -21.49 2.35 -6.27
N ALA A 162 -21.42 1.09 -5.83
CA ALA A 162 -20.53 0.11 -6.44
C ALA A 162 -20.89 -0.18 -7.90
N HIS A 163 -22.18 -0.34 -8.20
CA HIS A 163 -22.66 -0.55 -9.57
C HIS A 163 -22.41 0.67 -10.47
N ASP A 164 -22.61 1.88 -9.93
CA ASP A 164 -22.41 3.14 -10.67
C ASP A 164 -20.93 3.34 -11.07
N ILE A 165 -19.98 2.93 -10.21
CA ILE A 165 -18.54 3.03 -10.51
C ILE A 165 -18.04 1.84 -11.35
N LEU A 166 -18.44 0.61 -11.01
CA LEU A 166 -17.94 -0.62 -11.64
C LEU A 166 -18.65 -0.90 -12.96
N SER A 167 -18.53 0.04 -13.89
CA SER A 167 -18.99 -0.12 -15.27
C SER A 167 -18.30 -1.31 -15.98
N PRO A 168 -18.93 -1.89 -17.02
CA PRO A 168 -18.31 -2.97 -17.81
C PRO A 168 -16.88 -2.65 -18.28
N ARG A 169 -16.64 -1.42 -18.73
CA ARG A 169 -15.32 -0.96 -19.19
C ARG A 169 -14.29 -0.94 -18.06
N LEU A 170 -14.66 -0.50 -16.86
CA LEU A 170 -13.75 -0.51 -15.71
C LEU A 170 -13.48 -1.95 -15.26
N MET A 171 -14.50 -2.81 -15.22
CA MET A 171 -14.34 -4.22 -14.89
C MET A 171 -13.35 -4.91 -15.84
N GLU A 172 -13.52 -4.73 -17.16
CA GLU A 172 -12.59 -5.26 -18.17
C GLU A 172 -11.15 -4.75 -17.97
N TYR A 173 -10.97 -3.46 -17.66
CA TYR A 173 -9.65 -2.91 -17.36
C TYR A 173 -9.03 -3.55 -16.11
N LEU A 174 -9.82 -3.76 -15.06
CA LEU A 174 -9.37 -4.34 -13.79
C LEU A 174 -9.08 -5.85 -13.90
N LEU A 175 -9.62 -6.53 -14.90
CA LEU A 175 -9.27 -7.91 -15.24
C LEU A 175 -7.92 -8.03 -15.98
N ARG A 176 -7.31 -6.92 -16.42
CA ARG A 176 -6.00 -6.99 -17.08
C ARG A 176 -4.89 -7.38 -16.10
N PRO A 177 -3.85 -8.11 -16.54
CA PRO A 177 -2.74 -8.52 -15.67
C PRO A 177 -2.04 -7.36 -14.95
N ALA A 178 -1.99 -6.16 -15.56
CA ALA A 178 -1.37 -4.98 -14.97
C ALA A 178 -2.17 -4.39 -13.78
N SER A 179 -3.48 -4.63 -13.74
CA SER A 179 -4.41 -4.16 -12.71
C SER A 179 -4.64 -5.22 -11.62
N ARG A 180 -4.41 -6.49 -11.96
CA ARG A 180 -4.55 -7.63 -11.06
C ARG A 180 -3.44 -7.67 -10.00
N GLY A 181 -3.79 -8.15 -8.81
CA GLY A 181 -2.84 -8.53 -7.76
C GLY A 181 -2.64 -7.51 -6.64
N HIS A 182 -3.30 -6.36 -6.68
CA HIS A 182 -3.23 -5.35 -5.61
C HIS A 182 -4.62 -4.90 -5.20
N ALA A 183 -4.89 -4.88 -3.89
CA ALA A 183 -6.13 -4.32 -3.39
C ALA A 183 -6.14 -2.80 -3.60
N TRP A 184 -7.34 -2.26 -3.79
CA TRP A 184 -7.56 -0.83 -3.84
C TRP A 184 -8.88 -0.44 -3.20
N ARG A 185 -8.97 0.82 -2.76
CA ARG A 185 -10.14 1.38 -2.11
C ARG A 185 -10.32 2.84 -2.48
N ILE A 186 -11.57 3.24 -2.69
CA ILE A 186 -12.03 4.63 -2.57
C ILE A 186 -12.40 4.88 -1.12
N GLU A 187 -11.84 5.91 -0.51
CA GLU A 187 -12.20 6.33 0.84
C GLU A 187 -12.07 7.85 0.97
N GLY A 188 -13.21 8.51 1.14
CA GLY A 188 -13.27 9.97 1.25
C GLY A 188 -12.77 10.63 -0.03
N THR A 189 -11.71 11.43 0.07
CA THR A 189 -11.15 12.20 -1.04
C THR A 189 -9.93 11.54 -1.67
N ASP A 190 -9.76 10.22 -1.55
CA ASP A 190 -8.62 9.51 -2.12
C ASP A 190 -9.04 8.15 -2.70
N VAL A 191 -8.30 7.70 -3.72
CA VAL A 191 -8.22 6.28 -4.09
C VAL A 191 -6.84 5.78 -3.72
N LEU A 192 -6.76 4.67 -2.99
CA LEU A 192 -5.53 4.10 -2.50
C LEU A 192 -5.40 2.63 -2.83
N SER A 193 -4.17 2.15 -2.95
CA SER A 193 -3.81 0.74 -3.10
C SER A 193 -2.68 0.39 -2.16
N TRP A 194 -2.64 -0.86 -1.71
CA TRP A 194 -1.57 -1.37 -0.85
C TRP A 194 -1.08 -2.76 -1.27
N ILE A 195 0.19 -3.00 -1.01
CA ILE A 195 0.86 -4.30 -1.20
C ILE A 195 1.77 -4.57 -0.02
N SER A 196 1.99 -5.83 0.34
CA SER A 196 2.95 -6.18 1.40
C SER A 196 4.37 -5.80 0.99
N GLY A 197 5.13 -5.26 1.94
CA GLY A 197 6.54 -4.93 1.75
C GLY A 197 6.85 -3.44 1.86
N SER A 198 8.00 -3.08 1.29
CA SER A 198 8.57 -1.73 1.29
C SER A 198 8.32 -1.03 -0.04
N THR A 199 8.64 0.27 -0.16
CA THR A 199 8.48 1.01 -1.42
C THR A 199 9.11 0.27 -2.58
N ASN A 200 8.28 -0.03 -3.58
CA ASN A 200 8.68 -0.60 -4.86
C ASN A 200 8.50 0.47 -5.95
N LEU A 201 9.61 1.00 -6.45
CA LEU A 201 9.61 2.02 -7.50
C LEU A 201 9.21 1.47 -8.87
N ASP A 202 9.51 0.19 -9.13
CA ASP A 202 9.24 -0.44 -10.44
C ASP A 202 7.74 -0.65 -10.67
N SER A 203 6.95 -0.80 -9.59
CA SER A 203 5.49 -0.92 -9.66
C SER A 203 4.74 0.38 -9.42
N LEU A 204 5.42 1.45 -8.99
CA LEU A 204 4.78 2.68 -8.54
C LEU A 204 3.96 3.35 -9.65
N ALA A 205 4.55 3.54 -10.84
CA ALA A 205 3.86 4.16 -11.97
C ALA A 205 2.63 3.36 -12.41
N ARG A 206 2.73 2.03 -12.47
CA ARG A 206 1.61 1.15 -12.80
C ARG A 206 0.48 1.23 -11.78
N ARG A 207 0.80 1.29 -10.48
CA ARG A 207 -0.22 1.42 -9.43
C ARG A 207 -0.91 2.77 -9.47
N LEU A 208 -0.15 3.85 -9.72
CA LEU A 208 -0.72 5.19 -9.92
C LEU A 208 -1.62 5.25 -11.17
N ASP A 209 -1.24 4.56 -12.25
CA ASP A 209 -2.07 4.42 -13.45
C ASP A 209 -3.42 3.77 -13.16
N VAL A 210 -3.42 2.65 -12.43
CA VAL A 210 -4.66 1.96 -12.02
C VAL A 210 -5.54 2.87 -11.17
N LEU A 211 -4.98 3.51 -10.14
CA LEU A 211 -5.73 4.40 -9.25
C LEU A 211 -6.30 5.62 -9.99
N SER A 212 -5.52 6.20 -10.90
CA SER A 212 -5.97 7.32 -11.74
C SER A 212 -7.06 6.86 -12.70
N THR A 213 -6.93 5.68 -13.30
CA THR A 213 -7.96 5.11 -14.19
C THR A 213 -9.27 4.85 -13.44
N VAL A 214 -9.21 4.36 -12.20
CA VAL A 214 -10.40 4.24 -11.34
C VAL A 214 -11.01 5.62 -11.10
N ALA A 215 -10.20 6.62 -10.73
CA ALA A 215 -10.69 7.98 -10.48
C ALA A 215 -11.29 8.64 -11.74
N ASP A 216 -10.74 8.36 -12.91
CA ASP A 216 -11.21 8.87 -14.21
C ASP A 216 -12.45 8.12 -14.72
N SER A 217 -12.70 6.90 -14.21
CA SER A 217 -13.86 6.09 -14.56
C SER A 217 -15.13 6.44 -13.76
N VAL A 218 -15.00 7.28 -12.73
CA VAL A 218 -16.15 7.74 -11.93
C VAL A 218 -17.06 8.60 -12.81
N PRO A 219 -18.32 8.20 -13.05
CA PRO A 219 -19.23 8.94 -13.92
C PRO A 219 -19.51 10.35 -13.40
N ARG A 220 -19.82 11.28 -14.31
CA ARG A 220 -20.17 12.66 -13.97
C ARG A 220 -21.31 12.77 -12.95
N PHE A 221 -22.36 11.96 -13.10
CA PHE A 221 -23.51 12.02 -12.19
C PHE A 221 -23.12 11.64 -10.75
N VAL A 222 -22.20 10.68 -10.57
CA VAL A 222 -21.70 10.31 -9.23
C VAL A 222 -20.99 11.49 -8.59
N TRP A 223 -20.19 12.24 -9.35
CA TRP A 223 -19.56 13.46 -8.84
C TRP A 223 -20.58 14.52 -8.43
N GLN A 224 -21.61 14.74 -9.26
CA GLN A 224 -22.65 15.72 -9.00
C GLN A 224 -23.47 15.38 -7.76
N ASP A 225 -23.82 14.10 -7.57
CA ASP A 225 -24.50 13.59 -6.38
C ASP A 225 -23.68 13.81 -5.10
N HIS A 226 -22.36 13.99 -5.24
CA HIS A 226 -21.43 14.29 -4.15
C HIS A 226 -20.92 15.74 -4.14
N GLY A 227 -21.64 16.66 -4.78
CA GLY A 227 -21.41 18.10 -4.68
C GLY A 227 -20.22 18.62 -5.49
N TYR A 228 -19.77 17.88 -6.50
CA TYR A 228 -18.71 18.30 -7.42
C TYR A 228 -19.17 18.20 -8.87
N ASP A 229 -19.11 19.30 -9.60
CA ASP A 229 -19.37 19.28 -11.04
C ASP A 229 -18.02 19.29 -11.77
N PRO A 230 -17.61 18.19 -12.41
CA PRO A 230 -16.38 18.17 -13.17
C PRO A 230 -16.49 19.12 -14.38
N PRO A 231 -15.39 19.79 -14.76
CA PRO A 231 -15.39 20.62 -15.96
C PRO A 231 -15.82 19.80 -17.18
N ALA A 232 -16.54 20.43 -18.10
CA ALA A 232 -16.91 19.78 -19.36
C ALA A 232 -15.63 19.36 -20.10
N SER A 233 -15.55 18.06 -20.41
CA SER A 233 -14.47 17.44 -21.20
C SER A 233 -14.54 17.86 -22.67
#